data_AF-A0A1E7FR15-F1
#
_entry.id   AF-A0A1E7FR15-F1
#
_cell.length_a   1.000
_cell.length_b   1.000
_cell.length_c   1.000
_cell.angle_alpha   90.00
_cell.angle_beta   90.00
_cell.angle_gamma   90.00
#
_symmetry.space_group_name_H-M   'P 1'
#
loop_
_entity.id
_entity.type
_entity.pdbx_description
1 polymer ?
#
loop_
_entity_poly.entity_id
_entity_poly.type
_entity_poly.pdbx_seq_one_letter_code
_entity_poly.pdbx_strand_id
1 'polypeptide(L)' 'RWTSEEHNLFLQGLELHGKGWKKIAGLIKSRTVVQIRTHAQKYFQKLAKAKQNG' A
#
# COMPACT_ATOMS: atom_id res chain seq x y z
N ARG A 1 -3.37 -2.02 12.69
CA ARG A 1 -4.44 -2.51 11.78
C ARG A 1 -4.69 -1.41 10.75
N TRP A 2 -4.82 -1.74 9.47
CA TRP A 2 -5.17 -0.80 8.39
C TRP A 2 -6.69 -0.73 8.26
N THR A 3 -7.25 0.47 8.16
CA THR A 3 -8.69 0.64 7.88
C THR A 3 -8.96 0.48 6.38
N SER A 4 -10.23 0.27 6.03
CA SER A 4 -10.65 0.19 4.62
C SER A 4 -10.35 1.49 3.87
N GLU A 5 -10.51 2.64 4.52
CA GLU A 5 -10.21 3.96 3.95
C GLU A 5 -8.70 4.12 3.69
N GLU A 6 -7.85 3.84 4.69
CA GLU A 6 -6.40 3.89 4.53
C GLU A 6 -5.93 2.94 3.43
N HIS A 7 -6.53 1.75 3.34
CA HIS A 7 -6.18 0.78 2.32
C HIS A 7 -6.62 1.25 0.92
N ASN A 8 -7.80 1.86 0.80
CA ASN A 8 -8.28 2.43 -0.46
C ASN A 8 -7.35 3.56 -0.96
N LEU A 9 -6.98 4.49 -0.07
CA LEU A 9 -6.00 5.53 -0.36
C LEU A 9 -4.64 4.96 -0.75
N PHE A 10 -4.21 3.85 -0.14
CA PHE A 10 -2.97 3.16 -0.51
C PHE A 10 -3.04 2.61 -1.93
N LEU A 11 -4.16 1.96 -2.31
CA LEU A 11 -4.36 1.44 -3.67
C LEU A 11 -4.44 2.56 -4.70
N GLN A 12 -5.18 3.63 -4.41
CA GLN A 12 -5.25 4.81 -5.27
C GLN A 12 -3.88 5.46 -5.43
N GLY A 13 -3.11 5.60 -4.35
CA GLY A 13 -1.74 6.10 -4.40
C GLY A 13 -0.79 5.20 -5.20
N LEU A 14 -0.98 3.87 -5.14
CA LEU A 14 -0.23 2.91 -5.97
C LEU A 14 -0.57 3.08 -7.46
N GLU A 15 -1.83 3.30 -7.80
CA GLU A 15 -2.26 3.51 -9.19
C GLU A 15 -1.74 4.84 -9.75
N LEU A 16 -1.83 5.92 -8.97
CA LEU A 16 -1.42 7.27 -9.39
C LEU A 16 0.09 7.50 -9.37
N HIS A 17 0.82 6.86 -8.46
CA HIS A 17 2.24 7.16 -8.21
C HIS A 17 3.16 5.94 -8.26
N GLY A 18 2.63 4.75 -8.52
CA GLY A 18 3.40 3.51 -8.49
C GLY A 18 4.05 3.32 -7.13
N LYS A 19 5.38 3.11 -7.12
CA LYS A 19 6.17 2.92 -5.89
C LYS A 19 6.60 4.24 -5.23
N GLY A 20 5.90 5.35 -5.50
CA GLY A 20 6.16 6.67 -4.94
C GLY A 20 5.75 6.80 -3.46
N TRP A 21 6.37 6.04 -2.56
CA TRP A 21 5.95 5.91 -1.15
C TRP A 21 5.81 7.22 -0.38
N LYS A 22 6.67 8.21 -0.69
CA LYS A 22 6.58 9.54 -0.08
C LYS A 22 5.28 10.26 -0.47
N LYS A 23 4.85 10.13 -1.73
CA LYS A 23 3.59 10.71 -2.23
C LYS A 23 2.39 9.98 -1.62
N ILE A 24 2.45 8.65 -1.54
CA ILE A 24 1.40 7.82 -0.94
C ILE A 24 1.23 8.13 0.55
N ALA A 25 2.33 8.32 1.29
CA ALA A 25 2.27 8.76 2.69
C ALA A 25 1.66 10.17 2.85
N GLY A 26 1.80 11.04 1.85
CA GLY A 26 1.13 12.34 1.83
C GLY A 26 -0.40 12.24 1.70
N LEU A 27 -0.90 11.21 1.02
CA LEU A 27 -2.34 10.92 0.91
C LEU A 27 -2.88 10.34 2.22
N ILE A 28 -2.10 9.47 2.88
CA ILE A 28 -2.50 8.81 4.13
C ILE A 28 -1.81 9.50 5.31
N LYS A 29 -2.37 10.62 5.77
CA LYS A 29 -1.80 11.42 6.86
C LYS A 29 -1.58 10.65 8.17
N SER A 30 -2.35 9.58 8.40
CA SER A 30 -2.26 8.72 9.58
C SER A 30 -1.11 7.71 9.54
N ARG A 31 -0.37 7.61 8.42
CA ARG A 31 0.69 6.61 8.23
C ARG A 31 1.99 7.23 7.76
N THR A 32 3.09 6.79 8.36
CA THR A 32 4.43 7.20 7.94
C THR A 32 4.90 6.40 6.71
N VAL A 33 5.86 6.96 5.97
CA VAL A 33 6.47 6.31 4.79
C VAL A 33 6.98 4.90 5.12
N VAL A 34 7.51 4.68 6.33
CA VAL A 34 7.98 3.37 6.80
C VAL A 34 6.80 2.39 6.93
N GLN A 35 5.68 2.83 7.54
CA GLN A 35 4.48 2.00 7.66
C GLN A 35 3.88 1.66 6.29
N ILE A 36 3.87 2.62 5.35
CA ILE A 36 3.46 2.38 3.96
C ILE A 36 4.31 1.27 3.33
N ARG A 37 5.65 1.35 3.46
CA ARG A 37 6.57 0.35 2.88
C ARG A 37 6.33 -1.05 3.46
N THR A 38 6.21 -1.17 4.78
CA THR A 38 5.95 -2.46 5.43
C THR A 38 4.60 -3.04 5.01
N HIS A 39 3.58 -2.21 4.86
CA HIS A 39 2.28 -2.64 4.34
C HIS A 39 2.36 -3.09 2.88
N ALA A 40 3.02 -2.30 2.04
CA ALA A 40 3.23 -2.62 0.63
C ALA A 40 3.96 -3.95 0.45
N GLN A 41 5.01 -4.20 1.25
CA GLN A 41 5.73 -5.47 1.22
C GLN A 41 4.79 -6.65 1.49
N LYS A 42 4.00 -6.60 2.56
CA LYS A 42 3.04 -7.67 2.90
C LYS A 42 1.94 -7.80 1.85
N TYR A 43 1.46 -6.69 1.30
CA TYR A 43 0.46 -6.67 0.24
C TYR A 43 0.97 -7.36 -1.03
N PHE A 44 2.16 -7.01 -1.51
CA PHE A 44 2.74 -7.64 -2.71
C PHE A 44 3.11 -9.11 -2.48
N GLN A 45 3.55 -9.49 -1.28
CA GLN A 45 3.75 -10.90 -0.94
C GLN A 45 2.45 -11.70 -1.02
N LYS A 46 1.34 -11.15 -0.52
CA LYS A 46 0.02 -11.78 -0.64
C LYS A 46 -0.44 -11.86 -2.10
N LEU A 47 -0.25 -10.78 -2.86
CA LEU A 47 -0.59 -10.72 -4.28
C LEU A 47 0.19 -11.77 -5.10
N ALA A 48 1.49 -11.90 -4.84
CA ALA A 48 2.35 -12.89 -5.50
C ALA A 48 1.91 -14.33 -5.20
N LYS A 49 1.57 -14.62 -3.93
CA LYS A 49 1.02 -15.93 -3.54
C LYS A 49 -0.33 -16.21 -4.19
N ALA A 50 -1.23 -15.23 -4.21
CA ALA A 50 -2.53 -15.38 -4.88
C ALA A 50 -2.38 -15.67 -6.38
N LYS A 51 -1.39 -15.05 -7.04
CA LYS A 51 -1.09 -15.28 -8.46
C LYS A 51 -0.43 -16.64 -8.75
N GLN A 52 0.23 -17.26 -7.76
CA GLN A 52 0.80 -18.61 -7.91
C GLN A 52 -0.22 -19.73 -7.69
N ASN A 53 -1.36 -19.42 -7.09
CA ASN A 53 -2.38 -20.39 -6.69
C ASN A 53 -3.62 -20.38 -7.62
N GLY A 54 -3.57 -19.69 -8.75
CA GLY A 54 -4.58 -19.70 -9.81
C GLY A 54 -3.94 -20.02 -11.14
#